data_AF-A0A962X6S7-F1
#
_entry.id   AF-A0A962X6S7-F1
#
_cell.length_a   1.000
_cell.length_b   1.000
_cell.length_c   1.000
_cell.angle_alpha   90.00
_cell.angle_beta   90.00
_cell.angle_gamma   90.00
#
_symmetry.space_group_name_H-M   'P 1'
#
loop_
_entity.id
_entity.type
_entity.pdbx_description
1 polymer ?
#
loop_
_entity_poly.entity_id
_entity_poly.type
_entity_poly.pdbx_seq_one_letter_code
_entity_poly.pdbx_strand_id
1 'polypeptide(L)'
;MMNISARKLSMALAMTLSMTALQGIAEEQSSASTTTTSTPVYRPPLRGAPATRVGGASRGAPDAELVLSVIAPESTGLTSQAQPTLYWYISKALSRPMEFTLNDEQSIKPLVDMKVPVAQPGIHALKLNYALKPEVEYQWTIAAVADPNQRASDTIAGGTIKYVQLPATLAAQIKSATPQQQPFLYAQEGFWYDALTTLSEQIDAQPSNHNVREQRAALLEQVGLKSAAEYDRGAKP
;
A
#
# COMPACT_ATOMS: atom_id res chain seq x y z
N MET A 1 -58.47 61.20 -0.38
CA MET A 1 -58.57 61.58 1.04
C MET A 1 -59.86 61.02 1.59
N MET A 2 -59.79 60.24 2.68
CA MET A 2 -60.82 59.91 3.68
C MET A 2 -62.20 59.39 3.19
N ASN A 3 -62.95 58.54 3.86
CA ASN A 3 -62.87 57.50 4.90
C ASN A 3 -64.35 57.01 5.01
N ILE A 4 -64.67 56.03 5.88
CA ILE A 4 -66.04 55.63 6.34
C ILE A 4 -66.67 54.53 5.43
N SER A 5 -66.60 53.23 5.78
CA SER A 5 -67.23 52.47 6.88
C SER A 5 -68.72 52.19 6.66
N ALA A 6 -69.07 50.90 6.55
CA ALA A 6 -70.38 50.40 6.97
C ALA A 6 -70.30 48.91 7.37
N ARG A 7 -70.48 48.70 8.67
CA ARG A 7 -70.62 47.42 9.38
C ARG A 7 -71.90 46.67 8.99
N LYS A 8 -71.88 45.35 9.25
CA LYS A 8 -72.87 44.49 9.95
C LYS A 8 -72.85 43.11 9.29
N LEU A 9 -73.04 41.97 9.93
CA LEU A 9 -73.24 41.48 11.30
C LEU A 9 -73.35 39.94 11.11
N SER A 10 -73.29 39.18 12.21
CA SER A 10 -73.66 37.75 12.33
C SER A 10 -72.46 36.80 12.26
N MET A 11 -72.31 35.78 13.09
CA MET A 11 -73.09 35.26 14.22
C MET A 11 -72.19 34.21 14.89
N ALA A 12 -72.40 34.01 16.19
CA ALA A 12 -71.69 33.09 17.06
C ALA A 12 -71.50 31.67 16.50
N LEU A 13 -70.43 30.98 16.91
CA LEU A 13 -70.53 29.75 17.70
C LEU A 13 -69.15 29.31 18.20
N ALA A 14 -69.09 28.99 19.49
CA ALA A 14 -67.93 28.39 20.13
C ALA A 14 -67.72 26.95 19.66
N MET A 15 -66.48 26.58 19.36
CA MET A 15 -66.02 25.19 19.46
C MET A 15 -64.51 25.20 19.74
N THR A 16 -64.18 24.98 21.00
CA THR A 16 -62.85 24.59 21.46
C THR A 16 -62.50 23.23 20.84
N LEU A 17 -61.55 23.21 19.92
CA LEU A 17 -60.93 21.97 19.45
C LEU A 17 -59.48 21.96 19.93
N SER A 18 -59.22 21.17 20.97
CA SER A 18 -57.85 20.85 21.38
C SER A 18 -57.24 19.93 20.30
N MET A 19 -56.25 20.44 19.57
CA MET A 19 -55.41 19.62 18.70
C MET A 19 -54.15 19.25 19.48
N THR A 20 -54.18 18.07 20.08
CA THR A 20 -52.99 17.39 20.59
C THR A 20 -52.09 17.07 19.40
N ALA A 21 -50.88 17.65 19.38
CA ALA A 21 -49.88 17.33 18.38
C ALA A 21 -49.43 15.87 18.54
N LEU A 22 -49.81 15.00 17.60
CA LEU A 22 -49.12 13.72 17.41
C LEU A 22 -47.78 14.03 16.74
N GLN A 23 -46.71 14.04 17.54
CA GLN A 23 -45.35 13.95 17.02
C GLN A 23 -45.20 12.57 16.38
N GLY A 24 -45.28 12.53 15.06
CA GLY A 24 -44.80 11.41 14.27
C GLY A 24 -43.29 11.31 14.49
N ILE A 25 -42.88 10.25 15.17
CA ILE A 25 -41.49 9.80 15.26
C ILE A 25 -41.13 9.37 13.84
N ALA A 26 -40.49 10.27 13.09
CA ALA A 26 -39.77 9.88 11.89
C ALA A 26 -38.60 9.03 12.38
N GLU A 27 -38.72 7.71 12.23
CA GLU A 27 -37.56 6.83 12.27
C GLU A 27 -36.62 7.28 11.15
N GLU A 28 -35.62 8.08 11.52
CA GLU A 28 -34.38 8.17 10.76
C GLU A 28 -33.83 6.75 10.64
N GLN A 29 -34.15 6.10 9.52
CA GLN A 29 -33.42 4.95 9.05
C GLN A 29 -31.99 5.40 8.78
N SER A 30 -31.20 5.38 9.86
CA SER A 30 -29.74 5.42 9.84
C SER A 30 -29.29 4.23 9.01
N SER A 31 -29.21 4.47 7.70
CA SER A 31 -28.52 3.60 6.76
C SER A 31 -27.05 3.71 7.13
N ALA A 32 -26.61 2.84 8.04
CA ALA A 32 -25.21 2.56 8.27
C ALA A 32 -24.61 2.09 6.94
N SER A 33 -24.16 3.05 6.14
CA SER A 33 -23.39 2.83 4.94
C SER A 33 -22.08 2.24 5.40
N THR A 34 -21.96 0.92 5.38
CA THR A 34 -20.69 0.25 5.52
C THR A 34 -19.90 0.61 4.26
N THR A 35 -19.14 1.71 4.30
CA THR A 35 -18.23 2.07 3.23
C THR A 35 -17.17 0.97 3.18
N THR A 36 -17.42 -0.05 2.37
CA THR A 36 -16.47 -1.13 2.15
C THR A 36 -15.30 -0.50 1.41
N THR A 37 -14.17 -0.30 2.09
CA THR A 37 -12.95 0.22 1.47
C THR A 37 -12.55 -0.72 0.33
N SER A 38 -12.63 -0.24 -0.91
CA SER A 38 -12.15 -0.98 -2.07
C SER A 38 -10.63 -1.15 -1.97
N THR A 39 -10.13 -2.37 -2.18
CA THR A 39 -8.70 -2.71 -2.11
C THR A 39 -8.18 -3.20 -3.47
N PRO A 40 -6.95 -2.88 -3.87
CA PRO A 40 -6.35 -3.39 -5.10
C PRO A 40 -6.25 -4.91 -5.08
N VAL A 41 -6.55 -5.56 -6.21
CA VAL A 41 -6.39 -7.02 -6.37
C VAL A 41 -5.20 -7.28 -7.28
N TYR A 42 -4.16 -7.90 -6.73
CA TYR A 42 -2.96 -8.28 -7.46
C TYR A 42 -3.21 -9.53 -8.30
N ARG A 43 -2.93 -9.43 -9.61
CA ARG A 43 -2.95 -10.58 -10.52
C ARG A 43 -1.54 -10.84 -11.03
N PRO A 44 -0.80 -11.79 -10.43
CA PRO A 44 0.54 -12.10 -10.92
C PRO A 44 0.46 -12.59 -12.38
N PRO A 45 1.46 -12.26 -13.21
CA PRO A 45 1.52 -12.78 -14.57
C PRO A 45 1.56 -14.31 -14.53
N LEU A 46 0.74 -14.97 -15.37
CA LEU A 46 0.66 -16.42 -15.47
C LEU A 46 2.02 -16.99 -15.94
N ARG A 47 2.86 -17.40 -15.00
CA ARG A 47 4.01 -18.27 -15.26
C ARG A 47 4.08 -19.29 -14.13
N GLY A 48 4.21 -20.57 -14.47
CA GLY A 48 4.51 -21.65 -13.51
C GLY A 48 5.94 -21.58 -12.97
N ALA A 49 6.46 -20.37 -12.76
CA ALA A 49 7.76 -20.15 -12.18
C ALA A 49 7.68 -20.44 -10.66
N PRO A 50 8.71 -21.09 -10.09
CA PRO A 50 8.75 -21.36 -8.66
C PRO A 50 8.75 -20.05 -7.85
N ALA A 51 8.35 -20.13 -6.58
CA ALA A 51 8.50 -19.01 -5.66
C ALA A 51 10.00 -18.65 -5.52
N THR A 52 10.33 -17.38 -5.71
CA THR A 52 11.69 -16.82 -5.68
C THR A 52 11.94 -15.91 -4.49
N ARG A 53 10.88 -15.45 -3.80
CA ARG A 53 11.01 -14.59 -2.63
C ARG A 53 11.50 -15.37 -1.41
N VAL A 54 12.52 -14.82 -0.75
CA VAL A 54 13.06 -15.33 0.51
C VAL A 54 12.84 -14.30 1.61
N GLY A 55 12.19 -14.72 2.70
CA GLY A 55 12.06 -13.93 3.92
C GLY A 55 13.21 -14.20 4.89
N GLY A 56 13.62 -13.19 5.66
CA GLY A 56 14.67 -13.31 6.66
C GLY A 56 14.09 -13.27 8.08
N ALA A 57 14.31 -14.34 8.85
CA ALA A 57 14.09 -14.34 10.29
C ALA A 57 15.26 -15.07 10.97
N SER A 58 15.95 -14.43 11.92
CA SER A 58 17.04 -15.06 12.66
C SER A 58 16.52 -15.80 13.90
N ARG A 59 17.19 -16.91 14.25
CA ARG A 59 17.07 -17.58 15.55
C ARG A 59 18.46 -17.56 16.21
N GLY A 60 18.62 -16.88 17.34
CA GLY A 60 19.80 -17.01 18.22
C GLY A 60 20.91 -15.95 18.21
N ALA A 61 20.74 -14.78 17.59
CA ALA A 61 21.64 -13.61 17.72
C ALA A 61 21.08 -12.56 18.73
N PRO A 62 21.82 -11.52 19.17
CA PRO A 62 21.21 -10.41 19.93
C PRO A 62 20.05 -9.73 19.18
N ASP A 63 20.04 -9.87 17.85
CA ASP A 63 18.94 -9.47 16.96
C ASP A 63 17.91 -10.59 16.67
N ALA A 64 17.87 -11.70 17.43
CA ALA A 64 17.07 -12.95 17.25
C ALA A 64 15.53 -12.84 17.13
N GLU A 65 15.00 -11.65 16.96
CA GLU A 65 13.56 -11.35 16.80
C GLU A 65 13.32 -10.39 15.62
N LEU A 66 14.34 -10.12 14.81
CA LEU A 66 14.19 -9.28 13.62
C LEU A 66 13.37 -10.04 12.58
N VAL A 67 12.26 -9.45 12.17
CA VAL A 67 11.55 -9.81 10.94
C VAL A 67 12.03 -8.86 9.87
N LEU A 68 12.68 -9.41 8.86
CA LEU A 68 13.12 -8.68 7.66
C LEU A 68 12.42 -9.28 6.44
N SER A 69 11.68 -8.45 5.74
CA SER A 69 10.92 -8.87 4.55
C SER A 69 11.12 -7.88 3.42
N VAL A 70 11.54 -8.36 2.26
CA VAL A 70 11.39 -7.58 1.03
C VAL A 70 9.92 -7.49 0.64
N ILE A 71 9.48 -6.33 0.15
CA ILE A 71 8.12 -6.13 -0.32
C ILE A 71 8.06 -6.46 -1.81
N ALA A 72 8.11 -7.76 -2.08
CA ALA A 72 8.03 -8.37 -3.40
C ALA A 72 6.94 -9.46 -3.41
N PRO A 73 6.39 -9.84 -4.58
CA PRO A 73 5.51 -10.99 -4.67
C PRO A 73 6.31 -12.30 -4.48
N GLU A 74 5.63 -13.44 -4.37
CA GLU A 74 6.29 -14.74 -4.21
C GLU A 74 7.13 -15.13 -5.43
N SER A 75 6.67 -14.76 -6.62
CA SER A 75 7.37 -14.89 -7.89
C SER A 75 7.93 -13.54 -8.35
N THR A 76 8.56 -13.52 -9.52
CA THR A 76 9.06 -12.28 -10.15
C THR A 76 7.99 -11.22 -10.32
N GLY A 77 8.16 -10.10 -9.63
CA GLY A 77 7.32 -8.92 -9.75
C GLY A 77 7.69 -8.11 -10.99
N LEU A 78 6.70 -7.52 -11.64
CA LEU A 78 6.90 -6.65 -12.79
C LEU A 78 6.99 -5.19 -12.36
N THR A 79 7.82 -4.43 -13.07
CA THR A 79 7.87 -2.97 -13.03
C THR A 79 7.77 -2.39 -14.43
N SER A 80 7.13 -1.23 -14.58
CA SER A 80 7.17 -0.43 -15.81
C SER A 80 8.31 0.61 -15.82
N GLN A 81 9.01 0.74 -14.70
CA GLN A 81 10.10 1.70 -14.52
C GLN A 81 11.46 1.00 -14.69
N ALA A 82 12.32 1.59 -15.54
CA ALA A 82 13.71 1.14 -15.67
C ALA A 82 14.53 1.36 -14.39
N GLN A 83 14.17 2.36 -13.58
CA GLN A 83 14.78 2.64 -12.26
C GLN A 83 13.70 2.64 -11.17
N PRO A 84 13.22 1.46 -10.77
CA PRO A 84 12.12 1.33 -9.81
C PRO A 84 12.53 1.72 -8.39
N THR A 85 11.53 1.93 -7.54
CA THR A 85 11.72 1.99 -6.08
C THR A 85 11.49 0.60 -5.50
N LEU A 86 12.43 0.13 -4.70
CA LEU A 86 12.36 -1.14 -3.98
C LEU A 86 12.00 -0.86 -2.52
N TYR A 87 11.19 -1.73 -1.91
CA TYR A 87 10.69 -1.53 -0.56
C TYR A 87 10.94 -2.76 0.31
N TRP A 88 11.26 -2.57 1.58
CA TRP A 88 11.39 -3.65 2.56
C TRP A 88 10.83 -3.23 3.92
N TYR A 89 10.49 -4.21 4.74
CA TYR A 89 9.99 -4.05 6.09
C TYR A 89 11.01 -4.56 7.11
N ILE A 90 11.18 -3.83 8.21
CA ILE A 90 11.87 -4.29 9.41
C ILE A 90 11.00 -4.12 10.66
N SER A 91 10.98 -5.13 11.53
CA SER A 91 10.17 -5.10 12.76
C SER A 91 10.77 -4.29 13.91
N LYS A 92 12.07 -4.04 13.89
CA LYS A 92 12.78 -3.31 14.96
C LYS A 92 13.93 -2.48 14.41
N ALA A 93 14.40 -1.52 15.22
CA ALA A 93 15.53 -0.67 14.88
C ALA A 93 16.81 -1.50 14.76
N LEU A 94 17.65 -1.15 13.78
CA LEU A 94 18.97 -1.75 13.60
C LEU A 94 20.06 -0.82 14.15
N SER A 95 21.06 -1.41 14.80
CA SER A 95 22.23 -0.68 15.30
C SER A 95 23.36 -0.59 14.26
N ARG A 96 23.24 -1.31 13.14
CA ARG A 96 24.25 -1.39 12.08
C ARG A 96 23.62 -1.14 10.70
N PRO A 97 24.41 -0.63 9.73
CA PRO A 97 23.96 -0.53 8.34
C PRO A 97 23.58 -1.90 7.78
N MET A 98 22.62 -1.90 6.86
CA MET A 98 22.28 -3.07 6.05
C MET A 98 23.11 -3.08 4.76
N GLU A 99 23.12 -4.22 4.07
CA GLU A 99 23.74 -4.36 2.76
C GLU A 99 22.68 -4.66 1.71
N PHE A 100 22.70 -3.91 0.61
CA PHE A 100 21.84 -4.11 -0.56
C PHE A 100 22.68 -4.67 -1.70
N THR A 101 22.17 -5.71 -2.36
CA THR A 101 22.77 -6.19 -3.62
C THR A 101 21.73 -6.35 -4.72
N LEU A 102 22.18 -6.18 -5.97
CA LEU A 102 21.42 -6.48 -7.18
C LEU A 102 22.28 -7.36 -8.10
N ASN A 103 21.71 -8.47 -8.56
CA ASN A 103 22.34 -9.42 -9.48
C ASN A 103 21.38 -9.72 -10.65
N ASP A 104 21.91 -9.99 -11.83
CA ASP A 104 21.20 -10.76 -12.85
C ASP A 104 21.74 -12.21 -12.88
N GLU A 105 21.13 -13.09 -13.68
CA GLU A 105 21.56 -14.49 -13.79
C GLU A 105 22.99 -14.68 -14.31
N GLN A 106 23.54 -13.68 -15.02
CA GLN A 106 24.83 -13.77 -15.70
C GLN A 106 25.98 -13.21 -14.85
N SER A 107 25.64 -12.50 -13.78
CA SER A 107 26.58 -11.72 -13.00
C SER A 107 27.34 -12.59 -11.98
N ILE A 108 28.66 -12.66 -12.12
CA ILE A 108 29.55 -13.30 -11.13
C ILE A 108 29.73 -12.40 -9.89
N LYS A 109 29.69 -11.08 -10.07
CA LYS A 109 29.76 -10.06 -9.02
C LYS A 109 28.49 -9.21 -9.04
N PRO A 110 28.05 -8.65 -7.91
CA PRO A 110 26.89 -7.78 -7.89
C PRO A 110 27.01 -6.61 -8.86
N LEU A 111 25.92 -6.35 -9.59
CA LEU A 111 25.75 -5.19 -10.44
C LEU A 111 25.65 -3.92 -9.59
N VAL A 112 25.05 -4.05 -8.41
CA VAL A 112 24.99 -3.04 -7.37
C VAL A 112 25.32 -3.71 -6.04
N ASP A 113 26.21 -3.08 -5.28
CA ASP A 113 26.53 -3.44 -3.91
C ASP A 113 26.69 -2.14 -3.12
N MET A 114 25.83 -1.92 -2.12
CA MET A 114 25.89 -0.71 -1.32
C MET A 114 25.43 -0.94 0.12
N LYS A 115 25.93 -0.08 1.01
CA LYS A 115 25.44 -0.01 2.39
C LYS A 115 24.20 0.88 2.45
N VAL A 116 23.16 0.36 3.07
CA VAL A 116 21.97 1.12 3.44
C VAL A 116 22.14 1.56 4.90
N PRO A 117 21.95 2.85 5.24
CA PRO A 117 22.09 3.35 6.61
C PRO A 117 21.22 2.59 7.61
N VAL A 118 21.53 2.77 8.89
CA VAL A 118 20.72 2.23 10.00
C VAL A 118 19.24 2.60 9.82
N ALA A 119 18.37 1.62 10.02
CA ALA A 119 16.95 1.73 9.73
C ALA A 119 16.11 1.57 11.00
N GLN A 120 15.04 2.37 11.10
CA GLN A 120 14.04 2.33 12.17
C GLN A 120 12.90 1.33 11.83
N PRO A 121 12.11 0.85 12.81
CA PRO A 121 11.01 -0.06 12.52
C PRO A 121 10.05 0.51 11.46
N GLY A 122 9.71 -0.28 10.44
CA GLY A 122 8.74 0.10 9.42
C GLY A 122 9.11 -0.28 7.99
N ILE A 123 8.39 0.33 7.05
CA ILE A 123 8.58 0.14 5.61
C ILE A 123 9.53 1.22 5.08
N HIS A 124 10.59 0.78 4.42
CA HIS A 124 11.63 1.62 3.84
C HIS A 124 11.61 1.55 2.33
N ALA A 125 12.13 2.60 1.69
CA ALA A 125 12.20 2.75 0.25
C ALA A 125 13.64 2.99 -0.20
N LEU A 126 14.03 2.37 -1.31
CA LEU A 126 15.29 2.60 -2.00
C LEU A 126 15.01 2.82 -3.49
N LYS A 127 15.26 4.04 -3.96
CA LYS A 127 15.26 4.31 -5.40
C LYS A 127 16.49 3.68 -6.04
N LEU A 128 16.28 2.76 -6.98
CA LEU A 128 17.37 2.01 -7.57
C LEU A 128 18.22 2.92 -8.47
N ASN A 129 19.51 3.09 -8.11
CA ASN A 129 20.48 3.82 -8.93
C ASN A 129 21.13 2.90 -9.99
N TYR A 130 20.32 2.10 -10.66
CA TYR A 130 20.73 1.21 -11.74
C TYR A 130 19.55 1.05 -12.70
N ALA A 131 19.80 1.24 -14.00
CA ALA A 131 18.77 1.09 -15.01
C ALA A 131 18.64 -0.39 -15.41
N LEU A 132 17.53 -1.03 -15.03
CA LEU A 132 17.20 -2.38 -15.41
C LEU A 132 17.05 -2.49 -16.93
N LYS A 133 17.55 -3.59 -17.50
CA LYS A 133 17.30 -3.92 -18.90
C LYS A 133 15.89 -4.52 -19.04
N PRO A 134 15.16 -4.19 -20.13
CA PRO A 134 13.84 -4.76 -20.37
C PRO A 134 13.94 -6.28 -20.55
N GLU A 135 12.93 -7.00 -20.05
CA GLU A 135 12.81 -8.45 -20.08
C GLU A 135 13.93 -9.24 -19.38
N VAL A 136 14.84 -8.58 -18.66
CA VAL A 136 15.86 -9.23 -17.84
C VAL A 136 15.36 -9.35 -16.40
N GLU A 137 15.43 -10.55 -15.85
CA GLU A 137 15.13 -10.80 -14.44
C GLU A 137 16.35 -10.47 -13.58
N TYR A 138 16.10 -9.73 -12.50
CA TYR A 138 17.11 -9.38 -11.51
C TYR A 138 16.67 -9.88 -10.15
N GLN A 139 17.63 -10.37 -9.37
CA GLN A 139 17.46 -10.68 -7.97
C GLN A 139 18.07 -9.56 -7.14
N TRP A 140 17.29 -9.03 -6.21
CA TRP A 140 17.77 -8.05 -5.24
C TRP A 140 17.64 -8.58 -3.83
N THR A 141 18.61 -8.26 -2.98
CA THR A 141 18.64 -8.69 -1.58
C THR A 141 18.90 -7.51 -0.66
N ILE A 142 18.38 -7.63 0.55
CA ILE A 142 18.70 -6.76 1.67
C ILE A 142 19.13 -7.65 2.85
N ALA A 143 20.27 -7.35 3.45
CA ALA A 143 20.86 -8.12 4.54
C ALA A 143 21.08 -7.23 5.76
N ALA A 144 20.51 -7.61 6.91
CA ALA A 144 20.87 -7.06 8.20
C ALA A 144 22.10 -7.79 8.73
N VAL A 145 23.23 -7.07 8.78
CA VAL A 145 24.53 -7.63 9.19
C VAL A 145 24.65 -7.62 10.71
N ALA A 146 24.61 -8.81 11.31
CA ALA A 146 24.75 -8.95 12.77
C ALA A 146 26.21 -8.76 13.20
N ASP A 147 27.12 -9.48 12.54
CA ASP A 147 28.56 -9.37 12.74
C ASP A 147 29.32 -9.44 11.40
N PRO A 148 30.01 -8.37 10.96
CA PRO A 148 30.84 -8.36 9.76
C PRO A 148 31.89 -9.47 9.73
N ASN A 149 32.36 -9.94 10.89
CA ASN A 149 33.32 -11.03 10.98
C ASN A 149 32.65 -12.42 10.98
N GLN A 150 31.33 -12.49 11.19
CA GLN A 150 30.55 -13.72 11.25
C GLN A 150 29.22 -13.57 10.50
N ARG A 151 29.32 -13.55 9.17
CA ARG A 151 28.20 -13.36 8.23
C ARG A 151 27.15 -14.47 8.24
N ALA A 152 27.46 -15.63 8.84
CA ALA A 152 26.53 -16.77 8.93
C ALA A 152 25.26 -16.46 9.76
N SER A 153 25.30 -15.41 10.57
CA SER A 153 24.18 -14.95 11.42
C SER A 153 23.37 -13.82 10.79
N ASP A 154 23.69 -13.41 9.56
CA ASP A 154 22.97 -12.33 8.89
C ASP A 154 21.51 -12.72 8.65
N THR A 155 20.61 -11.75 8.85
CA THR A 155 19.22 -11.91 8.43
C THR A 155 19.10 -11.37 7.03
N ILE A 156 18.77 -12.23 6.06
CA ILE A 156 18.74 -11.88 4.63
C ILE A 156 17.32 -12.07 4.10
N ALA A 157 16.83 -11.08 3.35
CA ALA A 157 15.61 -11.21 2.56
C ALA A 157 15.90 -10.82 1.10
N GLY A 158 15.17 -11.41 0.16
CA GLY A 158 15.39 -11.18 -1.27
C GLY A 158 14.17 -11.46 -2.11
N GLY A 159 14.10 -10.81 -3.26
CA GLY A 159 13.01 -10.93 -4.22
C GLY A 159 13.50 -10.70 -5.65
N THR A 160 12.65 -11.02 -6.62
CA THR A 160 12.97 -10.83 -8.04
C THR A 160 12.12 -9.74 -8.66
N ILE A 161 12.73 -9.03 -9.61
CA ILE A 161 12.12 -7.93 -10.35
C ILE A 161 12.45 -8.05 -11.83
N LYS A 162 11.48 -7.69 -12.67
CA LYS A 162 11.69 -7.59 -14.11
C LYS A 162 11.07 -6.31 -14.65
N TYR A 163 11.88 -5.52 -15.36
CA TYR A 163 11.38 -4.38 -16.12
C TYR A 163 10.71 -4.86 -17.40
N VAL A 164 9.44 -4.51 -17.58
CA VAL A 164 8.63 -4.82 -18.76
C VAL A 164 8.05 -3.52 -19.30
N GLN A 165 8.08 -3.35 -20.61
CA GLN A 165 7.46 -2.20 -21.26
C GLN A 165 5.96 -2.17 -20.96
N LEU A 166 5.46 -1.03 -20.50
CA LEU A 166 4.03 -0.87 -20.20
C LEU A 166 3.19 -1.04 -21.48
N PRO A 167 2.20 -1.95 -21.53
CA PRO A 167 1.31 -2.10 -22.68
C PRO A 167 0.61 -0.78 -23.02
N ALA A 168 0.48 -0.46 -24.31
CA ALA A 168 -0.07 0.83 -24.75
C ALA A 168 -1.51 1.07 -24.24
N THR A 169 -2.31 0.02 -24.16
CA THR A 169 -3.68 0.06 -23.61
C THR A 169 -3.68 0.44 -22.14
N LEU A 170 -2.83 -0.20 -21.33
CA LEU A 170 -2.68 0.11 -19.92
C LEU A 170 -2.10 1.51 -19.70
N ALA A 171 -1.11 1.91 -20.50
CA ALA A 171 -0.55 3.26 -20.44
C ALA A 171 -1.61 4.34 -20.67
N ALA A 172 -2.52 4.12 -21.63
CA ALA A 172 -3.65 5.02 -21.87
C ALA A 172 -4.63 5.04 -20.69
N GLN A 173 -4.96 3.88 -20.11
CA GLN A 173 -5.83 3.78 -18.93
C GLN A 173 -5.24 4.53 -17.71
N ILE A 174 -3.95 4.31 -17.41
CA ILE A 174 -3.25 4.97 -16.31
C ILE A 174 -3.22 6.49 -16.51
N LYS A 175 -3.00 6.97 -17.74
CA LYS A 175 -2.97 8.39 -18.06
C LYS A 175 -4.33 9.07 -17.85
N SER A 176 -5.42 8.35 -18.09
CA SER A 176 -6.79 8.86 -17.90
C SER A 176 -7.33 8.64 -16.48
N ALA A 177 -6.68 7.80 -15.68
CA ALA A 177 -7.09 7.46 -14.32
C ALA A 177 -6.76 8.57 -13.32
N THR A 178 -7.54 8.67 -12.25
CA THR A 178 -7.16 9.48 -11.09
C THR A 178 -5.99 8.83 -10.36
N PRO A 179 -5.18 9.59 -9.59
CA PRO A 179 -4.08 9.01 -8.81
C PRO A 179 -4.53 7.83 -7.93
N GLN A 180 -5.71 7.93 -7.32
CA GLN A 180 -6.27 6.88 -6.46
C GLN A 180 -6.60 5.58 -7.22
N GLN A 181 -6.86 5.65 -8.53
CA GLN A 181 -7.19 4.49 -9.35
C GLN A 181 -5.96 3.77 -9.92
N GLN A 182 -4.83 4.47 -10.06
CA GLN A 182 -3.60 3.92 -10.64
C GLN A 182 -3.10 2.63 -9.95
N PRO A 183 -3.02 2.53 -8.60
CA PRO A 183 -2.54 1.29 -7.98
C PRO A 183 -3.42 0.08 -8.28
N PHE A 184 -4.73 0.28 -8.45
CA PHE A 184 -5.66 -0.79 -8.82
C PHE A 184 -5.40 -1.31 -10.23
N LEU A 185 -5.17 -0.41 -11.18
CA LEU A 185 -4.85 -0.76 -12.57
C LEU A 185 -3.52 -1.50 -12.66
N TYR A 186 -2.47 -0.99 -12.00
CA TYR A 186 -1.18 -1.68 -11.97
C TYR A 186 -1.26 -3.06 -11.32
N ALA A 187 -1.93 -3.19 -10.18
CA ALA A 187 -2.08 -4.47 -9.48
C ALA A 187 -2.85 -5.49 -10.34
N GLN A 188 -3.94 -5.06 -10.98
CA GLN A 188 -4.77 -5.91 -11.83
C GLN A 188 -4.02 -6.41 -13.08
N GLU A 189 -3.05 -5.66 -13.57
CA GLU A 189 -2.21 -6.02 -14.73
C GLU A 189 -0.86 -6.63 -14.32
N GLY A 190 -0.64 -6.89 -13.04
CA GLY A 190 0.53 -7.62 -12.53
C GLY A 190 1.80 -6.77 -12.31
N PHE A 191 1.72 -5.45 -12.48
CA PHE A 191 2.79 -4.47 -12.22
C PHE A 191 2.92 -4.18 -10.72
N TRP A 192 3.40 -5.17 -9.97
CA TRP A 192 3.53 -5.14 -8.52
C TRP A 192 4.28 -3.92 -7.99
N TYR A 193 5.46 -3.64 -8.53
CA TYR A 193 6.33 -2.58 -8.02
C TYR A 193 5.73 -1.19 -8.29
N ASP A 194 5.03 -1.00 -9.41
CA ASP A 194 4.32 0.25 -9.72
C ASP A 194 3.10 0.45 -8.80
N ALA A 195 2.31 -0.61 -8.56
CA ALA A 195 1.18 -0.56 -7.63
C ALA A 195 1.62 -0.20 -6.21
N LEU A 196 2.71 -0.82 -5.73
CA LEU A 196 3.27 -0.54 -4.41
C LEU A 196 3.86 0.87 -4.32
N THR A 197 4.57 1.32 -5.36
CA THR A 197 5.17 2.66 -5.40
C THR A 197 4.08 3.72 -5.35
N THR A 198 3.04 3.59 -6.17
CA THR A 198 1.93 4.55 -6.20
C THR A 198 1.16 4.62 -4.89
N LEU A 199 0.92 3.49 -4.21
CA LEU A 199 0.33 3.50 -2.86
C LEU A 199 1.24 4.16 -1.84
N SER A 200 2.55 3.90 -1.92
CA SER A 200 3.52 4.47 -0.99
C SER A 200 3.65 5.98 -1.15
N GLU A 201 3.69 6.48 -2.38
CA GLU A 201 3.69 7.93 -2.66
C GLU A 201 2.40 8.61 -2.19
N GLN A 202 1.25 7.95 -2.33
CA GLN A 202 -0.02 8.46 -1.79
C GLN A 202 -0.03 8.52 -0.25
N ILE A 203 0.58 7.53 0.40
CA ILE A 203 0.76 7.51 1.85
C ILE A 203 1.68 8.64 2.30
N ASP A 204 2.79 8.86 1.60
CA ASP A 204 3.74 9.93 1.91
C ASP A 204 3.08 11.32 1.73
N ALA A 205 2.23 11.47 0.71
CA ALA A 205 1.48 12.69 0.46
C ALA A 205 0.34 12.92 1.47
N GLN A 206 -0.25 11.85 2.01
CA GLN A 206 -1.39 11.90 2.93
C GLN A 206 -1.23 10.90 4.09
N PRO A 207 -0.32 11.12 5.05
CA PRO A 207 0.03 10.13 6.07
C PRO A 207 -1.13 9.72 6.99
N SER A 208 -2.12 10.60 7.18
CA SER A 208 -3.33 10.35 7.98
C SER A 208 -4.45 9.65 7.21
N ASN A 209 -4.28 9.40 5.91
CA ASN A 209 -5.27 8.71 5.10
C ASN A 209 -5.19 7.19 5.33
N HIS A 210 -5.92 6.73 6.35
CA HIS A 210 -6.02 5.32 6.71
C HIS A 210 -6.53 4.42 5.57
N ASN A 211 -7.28 4.96 4.62
CA ASN A 211 -7.80 4.17 3.50
C ASN A 211 -6.64 3.68 2.60
N VAL A 212 -5.67 4.53 2.28
CA VAL A 212 -4.53 4.16 1.43
C VAL A 212 -3.61 3.17 2.16
N ARG A 213 -3.43 3.34 3.47
CA ARG A 213 -2.73 2.37 4.33
C ARG A 213 -3.41 1.00 4.32
N GLU A 214 -4.73 0.96 4.41
CA GLU A 214 -5.49 -0.30 4.28
C GLU A 214 -5.34 -0.91 2.89
N GLN A 215 -5.35 -0.11 1.82
CA GLN A 215 -5.11 -0.60 0.46
C GLN A 215 -3.72 -1.23 0.31
N ARG A 216 -2.67 -0.60 0.85
CA ARG A 216 -1.31 -1.17 0.85
C ARG A 216 -1.23 -2.42 1.71
N ALA A 217 -1.80 -2.41 2.92
CA ALA A 217 -1.87 -3.59 3.78
C ALA A 217 -2.57 -4.79 3.10
N ALA A 218 -3.74 -4.57 2.49
CA ALA A 218 -4.48 -5.62 1.78
C ALA A 218 -3.70 -6.16 0.56
N LEU A 219 -2.93 -5.31 -0.13
CA LEU A 219 -2.04 -5.73 -1.21
C LEU A 219 -0.88 -6.61 -0.68
N LEU A 220 -0.29 -6.23 0.45
CA LEU A 220 0.78 -6.98 1.12
C LEU A 220 0.31 -8.37 1.59
N GLU A 221 -0.92 -8.49 2.10
CA GLU A 221 -1.49 -9.77 2.53
C GLU A 221 -1.68 -10.76 1.39
N GLN A 222 -2.06 -10.29 0.21
CA GLN A 222 -2.26 -11.14 -0.98
C GLN A 222 -0.99 -11.90 -1.38
N VAL A 223 0.18 -11.40 -1.00
CA VAL A 223 1.47 -12.05 -1.25
C VAL A 223 2.10 -12.61 0.03
N GLY A 224 1.36 -12.71 1.13
CA GLY A 224 1.80 -13.34 2.37
C GLY A 224 2.68 -12.47 3.29
N LEU A 225 2.77 -11.16 3.06
CA LEU A 225 3.60 -10.24 3.86
C LEU A 225 2.86 -9.72 5.10
N LYS A 226 2.42 -10.63 5.97
CA LYS A 226 1.53 -10.34 7.11
C LYS A 226 2.08 -9.30 8.08
N SER A 227 3.32 -9.43 8.54
CA SER A 227 3.90 -8.48 9.52
C SER A 227 4.02 -7.06 8.96
N ALA A 228 4.30 -6.91 7.67
CA ALA A 228 4.33 -5.61 7.02
C ALA A 228 2.92 -5.02 6.88
N ALA A 229 1.92 -5.85 6.56
CA ALA A 229 0.52 -5.43 6.51
C ALA A 229 -0.02 -5.01 7.88
N GLU A 230 0.28 -5.77 8.93
CA GLU A 230 -0.07 -5.44 10.32
C GLU A 230 0.56 -4.12 10.76
N TYR A 231 1.84 -3.90 10.43
CA TYR A 231 2.51 -2.62 10.67
C TYR A 231 1.78 -1.47 9.97
N ASP A 232 1.41 -1.63 8.70
CA ASP A 232 0.77 -0.57 7.93
C ASP A 232 -0.59 -0.14 8.50
N ARG A 233 -1.38 -1.10 8.98
CA ARG A 233 -2.66 -0.85 9.66
C ARG A 233 -2.48 -0.24 11.04
N GLY A 234 -1.46 -0.69 11.77
CA GLY A 234 -1.16 -0.23 13.13
C GLY A 234 -0.41 1.10 13.20
N ALA A 235 0.17 1.56 12.09
CA ALA A 235 0.94 2.79 12.02
C ALA A 235 0.02 4.00 12.22
N LYS A 236 -0.03 4.50 13.46
CA LYS A 236 -0.67 5.76 13.82
C LYS A 236 0.01 6.92 13.06
N PRO A 237 -0.75 7.94 12.62
CA PRO A 237 -0.19 9.12 11.94
C PRO A 237 0.80 9.88 12.82
#